data_AF-A0A519MVX6-F1
#
_entry.id   AF-A0A519MVX6-F1
#
_cell.length_a   1.000
_cell.length_b   1.000
_cell.length_c   1.000
_cell.angle_alpha   90.00
_cell.angle_beta   90.00
_cell.angle_gamma   90.00
#
_symmetry.space_group_name_H-M   'P 1'
#
loop_
_entity.id
_entity.type
_entity.pdbx_description
1 polymer ?
#
loop_
_entity_poly.entity_id
_entity_poly.type
_entity_poly.pdbx_seq_one_letter_code
_entity_poly.pdbx_strand_id
1 'polypeptide(L)'
;MRTTKMRIALILLVMATSRLFAQSAQKDTTFIVNETIDGERHAIFIDNNQKSEYYAAISNFNFQQFDDESYKRSTDYLSENKLSLTKAKPVVPWRDWVTLKQYDSKFYAYYPCDFLFHFRQSINDSTFIDWTGEGPEANKIIHQRKIDKNTYEMKLSGISYADRKITIHIIDPKKGIAVFEQTSTGTDKKYYLMISAPDITSVPIIVNVCPTQKQMELKFEDPDFEKLLEK
;
A
#
# COMPACT_ATOMS: atom_id res chain seq x y z
N MET A 1 -23.96 -2.80 78.68
CA MET A 1 -25.14 -3.03 77.83
C MET A 1 -25.24 -1.90 76.81
N ARG A 2 -25.33 -2.24 75.51
CA ARG A 2 -25.70 -1.40 74.34
C ARG A 2 -24.76 -0.26 73.91
N THR A 3 -23.90 -0.46 72.90
CA THR A 3 -24.13 -0.37 71.43
C THR A 3 -24.59 1.00 70.93
N THR A 4 -23.70 1.79 70.33
CA THR A 4 -23.99 2.52 69.08
C THR A 4 -22.67 2.83 68.33
N LYS A 5 -22.13 1.83 67.63
CA LYS A 5 -21.33 2.08 66.42
C LYS A 5 -22.32 2.36 65.28
N MET A 6 -21.82 3.00 64.21
CA MET A 6 -22.40 2.98 62.85
C MET A 6 -23.33 4.13 62.48
N ARG A 7 -22.78 5.33 62.17
CA ARG A 7 -23.33 6.27 61.16
C ARG A 7 -22.25 7.21 60.56
N ILE A 8 -21.12 6.67 60.09
CA ILE A 8 -20.20 7.41 59.20
C ILE A 8 -19.67 6.42 58.15
N ALA A 9 -20.55 5.93 57.28
CA ALA A 9 -20.14 5.01 56.21
C ALA A 9 -21.05 5.06 54.97
N LEU A 10 -21.77 6.17 54.74
CA LEU A 10 -22.74 6.23 53.62
C LEU A 10 -22.71 7.55 52.83
N ILE A 11 -21.58 8.26 52.80
CA ILE A 11 -21.38 9.41 51.89
C ILE A 11 -20.13 9.23 51.01
N LEU A 12 -19.21 8.31 51.34
CA LEU A 12 -18.02 8.04 50.51
C LEU A 12 -18.24 7.00 49.40
N LEU A 13 -19.41 6.35 49.32
CA LEU A 13 -19.68 5.31 48.32
C LEU A 13 -20.34 5.82 47.02
N VAL A 14 -20.72 7.10 46.95
CA VAL A 14 -21.33 7.69 45.73
C VAL A 14 -20.28 8.36 44.83
N MET A 15 -19.07 8.61 45.32
CA MET A 15 -17.97 9.18 44.50
C MET A 15 -17.11 8.13 43.78
N ALA A 16 -17.38 6.83 43.97
CA ALA A 16 -16.63 5.74 43.33
C ALA A 16 -17.30 5.20 42.05
N THR A 17 -18.50 5.68 41.68
CA THR A 17 -19.23 5.22 40.48
C THR A 17 -19.25 6.23 39.34
N SER A 18 -18.75 7.45 39.53
CA SER A 18 -18.30 8.29 38.42
C SER A 18 -16.94 7.79 37.93
N ARG A 19 -16.91 6.54 37.42
CA ARG A 19 -15.92 6.18 36.40
C ARG A 19 -16.16 7.19 35.30
N LEU A 20 -15.21 8.11 35.17
CA LEU A 20 -15.06 9.02 34.06
C LEU A 20 -15.16 8.18 32.77
N PHE A 21 -16.35 8.10 32.19
CA PHE A 21 -16.58 7.73 30.79
C PHE A 21 -16.12 8.87 29.88
N ALA A 22 -15.05 9.56 30.25
CA ALA A 22 -14.44 10.68 29.56
C ALA A 22 -13.01 10.28 29.22
N GLN A 23 -12.89 9.24 28.38
CA GLN A 23 -11.74 8.91 27.54
C GLN A 23 -12.05 7.62 26.77
N SER A 24 -13.17 7.60 26.01
CA SER A 24 -12.98 7.04 24.67
C SER A 24 -12.11 8.08 23.99
N ALA A 25 -10.80 7.85 23.92
CA ALA A 25 -9.96 8.60 23.02
C ALA A 25 -10.55 8.39 21.63
N GLN A 26 -11.41 9.32 21.21
CA GLN A 26 -11.70 9.54 19.82
C GLN A 26 -10.30 9.68 19.21
N LYS A 27 -9.89 8.72 18.38
CA LYS A 27 -8.58 8.78 17.73
C LYS A 27 -8.56 10.12 17.00
N ASP A 28 -7.86 11.10 17.55
CA ASP A 28 -7.78 12.43 16.96
C ASP A 28 -7.21 12.27 15.56
N THR A 29 -8.07 12.50 14.55
CA THR A 29 -7.66 12.49 13.16
C THR A 29 -6.61 13.56 12.97
N THR A 30 -5.39 13.17 12.64
CA THR A 30 -4.31 14.12 12.41
C THR A 30 -4.43 14.65 10.98
N PHE A 31 -4.98 15.85 10.83
CA PHE A 31 -5.09 16.52 9.53
C PHE A 31 -3.74 17.12 9.12
N ILE A 32 -3.36 16.85 7.88
CA ILE A 32 -2.25 17.49 7.16
C ILE A 32 -2.80 18.69 6.37
N VAL A 33 -3.95 18.51 5.73
CA VAL A 33 -4.71 19.56 5.02
C VAL A 33 -6.17 19.45 5.46
N ASN A 34 -6.84 20.58 5.67
CA ASN A 34 -8.27 20.63 5.91
C ASN A 34 -8.79 22.02 5.53
N GLU A 35 -9.21 22.15 4.28
CA GLU A 35 -9.65 23.42 3.71
C GLU A 35 -10.90 23.25 2.85
N THR A 36 -11.46 24.38 2.42
CA THR A 36 -12.60 24.42 1.50
C THR A 36 -12.15 25.07 0.20
N ILE A 37 -12.21 24.33 -0.91
CA ILE A 37 -11.85 24.77 -2.26
C ILE A 37 -13.12 24.72 -3.10
N ASP A 38 -13.50 25.85 -3.69
CA ASP A 38 -14.72 26.01 -4.49
C ASP A 38 -16.01 25.55 -3.78
N GLY A 39 -16.07 25.74 -2.46
CA GLY A 39 -17.22 25.33 -1.63
C GLY A 39 -17.19 23.86 -1.20
N GLU A 40 -16.20 23.09 -1.65
CA GLU A 40 -16.05 21.66 -1.36
C GLU A 40 -14.91 21.42 -0.39
N ARG A 41 -15.09 20.47 0.54
CA ARG A 41 -14.07 20.16 1.53
C ARG A 41 -12.95 19.34 0.88
N HIS A 42 -11.71 19.81 1.00
CA HIS A 42 -10.50 19.05 0.73
C HIS A 42 -9.81 18.73 2.06
N ALA A 43 -9.63 17.44 2.34
CA ALA A 43 -8.99 17.02 3.58
C ALA A 43 -7.96 15.92 3.31
N ILE A 44 -6.76 16.12 3.85
CA ILE A 44 -5.70 15.11 3.88
C ILE A 44 -5.41 14.81 5.34
N PHE A 45 -5.46 13.54 5.73
CA PHE A 45 -5.23 13.15 7.12
C PHE A 45 -4.57 11.78 7.26
N ILE A 46 -3.94 11.56 8.41
CA ILE A 46 -3.39 10.27 8.80
C ILE A 46 -4.49 9.47 9.51
N ASP A 47 -4.82 8.30 8.98
CA ASP A 47 -5.69 7.32 9.60
C ASP A 47 -4.88 6.15 10.18
N ASN A 48 -4.94 6.02 11.50
CA ASN A 48 -4.30 4.95 12.27
C ASN A 48 -5.27 3.79 12.56
N ASN A 49 -6.46 3.76 11.96
CA ASN A 49 -7.40 2.67 12.10
C ASN A 49 -7.04 1.51 11.15
N GLN A 50 -6.49 0.43 11.67
CA GLN A 50 -6.16 -0.77 10.88
C GLN A 50 -7.37 -1.44 10.21
N LYS A 51 -8.59 -1.06 10.59
CA LYS A 51 -9.85 -1.53 9.97
C LYS A 51 -10.44 -0.51 8.99
N SER A 52 -9.69 0.52 8.62
CA SER A 52 -10.15 1.55 7.70
C SER A 52 -10.48 0.94 6.34
N GLU A 53 -11.59 1.36 5.74
CA GLU A 53 -12.03 0.88 4.42
C GLU A 53 -11.05 1.27 3.31
N TYR A 54 -10.27 2.34 3.53
CA TYR A 54 -9.30 2.85 2.57
C TYR A 54 -8.22 1.81 2.22
N TYR A 55 -7.84 0.93 3.15
CA TYR A 55 -6.90 -0.16 2.87
C TYR A 55 -7.44 -1.11 1.81
N ALA A 56 -8.71 -1.52 1.93
CA ALA A 56 -9.33 -2.45 0.98
C ALA A 56 -9.42 -1.84 -0.42
N ALA A 57 -9.71 -0.52 -0.52
CA ALA A 57 -9.76 0.18 -1.80
C ALA A 57 -8.41 0.20 -2.51
N ILE A 58 -7.32 0.52 -1.80
CA ILE A 58 -5.98 0.60 -2.39
C ILE A 58 -5.37 -0.79 -2.62
N SER A 59 -5.85 -1.83 -1.97
CA SER A 59 -5.33 -3.20 -2.10
C SER A 59 -6.25 -4.13 -2.91
N ASN A 60 -7.19 -3.58 -3.69
CA ASN A 60 -8.10 -4.38 -4.51
C ASN A 60 -7.49 -4.76 -5.86
N PHE A 61 -7.14 -6.04 -6.06
CA PHE A 61 -6.56 -6.58 -7.29
C PHE A 61 -7.59 -7.31 -8.17
N ASN A 62 -8.89 -7.06 -7.96
CA ASN A 62 -9.94 -7.58 -8.83
C ASN A 62 -10.10 -6.70 -10.05
N PHE A 63 -10.31 -7.33 -11.21
CA PHE A 63 -10.53 -6.65 -12.47
C PHE A 63 -11.86 -5.90 -12.43
N GLN A 64 -11.84 -4.66 -12.86
CA GLN A 64 -13.01 -3.84 -13.14
C GLN A 64 -13.32 -3.84 -14.64
N GLN A 65 -14.44 -3.22 -15.03
CA GLN A 65 -14.96 -3.27 -16.40
C GLN A 65 -13.94 -2.87 -17.48
N PHE A 66 -13.06 -1.90 -17.19
CA PHE A 66 -12.02 -1.44 -18.14
C PHE A 66 -10.70 -2.21 -18.04
N ASP A 67 -10.53 -3.02 -17.01
CA ASP A 67 -9.29 -3.78 -16.79
C ASP A 67 -9.18 -4.97 -17.75
N ASP A 68 -10.31 -5.55 -18.14
CA ASP A 68 -10.34 -6.66 -19.11
C ASP A 68 -9.73 -6.26 -20.45
N GLU A 69 -10.02 -5.05 -20.94
CA GLU A 69 -9.53 -4.55 -22.23
C GLU A 69 -8.02 -4.26 -22.20
N SER A 70 -7.55 -3.58 -21.16
CA SER A 70 -6.14 -3.24 -20.98
C SER A 70 -5.28 -4.50 -20.78
N TYR A 71 -5.75 -5.43 -19.95
CA TYR A 71 -5.09 -6.73 -19.76
C TYR A 71 -5.09 -7.52 -21.07
N LYS A 72 -6.24 -7.63 -21.75
CA LYS A 72 -6.34 -8.33 -23.03
C LYS A 72 -5.33 -7.80 -24.05
N ARG A 73 -5.23 -6.48 -24.22
CA ARG A 73 -4.27 -5.83 -25.11
C ARG A 73 -2.83 -6.29 -24.84
N SER A 74 -2.43 -6.33 -23.57
CA SER A 74 -1.09 -6.78 -23.20
C SER A 74 -0.88 -8.27 -23.47
N THR A 75 -1.87 -9.12 -23.22
CA THR A 75 -1.78 -10.56 -23.52
C THR A 75 -1.80 -10.89 -25.01
N ASP A 76 -2.55 -10.12 -25.81
CA ASP A 76 -2.56 -10.24 -27.27
C ASP A 76 -1.17 -9.90 -27.83
N TYR A 77 -0.57 -8.79 -27.36
CA TYR A 77 0.81 -8.43 -27.71
C TYR A 77 1.79 -9.56 -27.39
N LEU A 78 1.69 -10.17 -26.20
CA LEU A 78 2.57 -11.30 -25.84
C LEU A 78 2.38 -12.49 -26.80
N SER A 79 1.15 -12.80 -27.19
CA SER A 79 0.84 -13.85 -28.14
C SER A 79 1.42 -13.57 -29.53
N GLU A 80 1.18 -12.38 -30.07
CA GLU A 80 1.64 -11.93 -31.40
C GLU A 80 3.18 -11.91 -31.51
N ASN A 81 3.86 -11.59 -30.41
CA ASN A 81 5.32 -11.57 -30.33
C ASN A 81 5.94 -12.91 -29.92
N LYS A 82 5.17 -14.01 -29.95
CA LYS A 82 5.62 -15.38 -29.61
C LYS A 82 6.17 -15.51 -28.19
N LEU A 83 5.70 -14.65 -27.28
CA LEU A 83 5.99 -14.69 -25.86
C LEU A 83 4.94 -15.55 -25.14
N SER A 84 4.89 -16.84 -25.46
CA SER A 84 3.93 -17.77 -24.83
C SER A 84 4.08 -17.79 -23.32
N LEU A 85 2.96 -17.67 -22.61
CA LEU A 85 2.91 -17.72 -21.15
C LEU A 85 3.13 -19.14 -20.65
N THR A 86 3.91 -19.29 -19.58
CA THR A 86 4.21 -20.58 -18.95
C THR A 86 3.85 -20.52 -17.48
N LYS A 87 3.21 -21.57 -16.98
CA LYS A 87 2.85 -21.65 -15.56
C LYS A 87 4.05 -22.05 -14.71
N ALA A 88 4.38 -21.23 -13.72
CA ALA A 88 5.39 -21.46 -12.70
C ALA A 88 4.98 -20.76 -11.39
N LYS A 89 5.16 -21.44 -10.26
CA LYS A 89 4.90 -20.84 -8.95
C LYS A 89 5.86 -19.65 -8.73
N PRO A 90 5.37 -18.47 -8.34
CA PRO A 90 6.24 -17.34 -7.99
C PRO A 90 7.25 -17.69 -6.89
N VAL A 91 8.50 -17.28 -7.07
CA VAL A 91 9.59 -17.52 -6.08
C VAL A 91 9.52 -16.58 -4.88
N VAL A 92 8.86 -15.44 -5.04
CA VAL A 92 8.68 -14.45 -3.98
C VAL A 92 7.62 -14.89 -2.95
N PRO A 93 7.75 -14.45 -1.68
CA PRO A 93 6.84 -14.84 -0.61
C PRO A 93 5.44 -14.19 -0.74
N TRP A 94 5.35 -12.97 -1.27
CA TRP A 94 4.09 -12.26 -1.47
C TRP A 94 3.86 -11.95 -2.95
N ARG A 95 2.59 -11.95 -3.35
CA ARG A 95 2.17 -11.82 -4.75
C ARG A 95 1.67 -10.44 -5.10
N ASP A 96 0.99 -9.78 -4.16
CA ASP A 96 0.29 -8.53 -4.39
C ASP A 96 0.97 -7.42 -3.59
N TRP A 97 1.32 -6.33 -4.27
CA TRP A 97 2.19 -5.29 -3.76
C TRP A 97 1.60 -3.91 -4.04
N VAL A 98 1.60 -3.06 -3.02
CA VAL A 98 1.13 -1.67 -3.10
C VAL A 98 2.30 -0.73 -2.82
N THR A 99 2.39 0.35 -3.58
CA THR A 99 3.44 1.36 -3.36
C THR A 99 3.22 2.08 -2.02
N LEU A 100 4.28 2.21 -1.22
CA LEU A 100 4.33 3.05 -0.03
C LEU A 100 4.85 4.44 -0.36
N LYS A 101 4.50 5.40 0.48
CA LYS A 101 4.99 6.78 0.42
C LYS A 101 5.75 7.14 1.69
N GLN A 102 6.75 8.01 1.56
CA GLN A 102 7.47 8.56 2.71
C GLN A 102 6.98 9.98 3.01
N TYR A 103 6.62 10.22 4.26
CA TYR A 103 6.19 11.53 4.76
C TYR A 103 6.69 11.69 6.19
N ASP A 104 7.34 12.81 6.51
CA ASP A 104 7.92 13.05 7.84
C ASP A 104 8.83 11.87 8.28
N SER A 105 9.69 11.42 7.35
CA SER A 105 10.63 10.30 7.56
C SER A 105 10.00 8.96 7.98
N LYS A 106 8.69 8.77 7.75
CA LYS A 106 7.96 7.52 8.04
C LYS A 106 7.24 7.02 6.80
N PHE A 107 6.97 5.71 6.77
CA PHE A 107 6.26 5.08 5.67
C PHE A 107 4.76 5.00 5.93
N TYR A 108 4.01 5.33 4.89
CA TYR A 108 2.56 5.32 4.88
C TYR A 108 2.04 4.61 3.64
N ALA A 109 0.94 3.88 3.81
CA ALA A 109 0.05 3.62 2.69
C ALA A 109 -0.60 4.95 2.26
N TYR A 110 -1.07 5.04 1.01
CA TYR A 110 -1.71 6.26 0.53
C TYR A 110 -3.00 5.93 -0.21
N TYR A 111 -4.11 6.52 0.25
CA TYR A 111 -5.38 6.58 -0.46
C TYR A 111 -5.41 7.92 -1.22
N PRO A 112 -5.15 7.92 -2.54
CA PRO A 112 -5.09 9.14 -3.31
C PRO A 112 -6.49 9.68 -3.61
N CYS A 113 -6.53 10.96 -3.99
CA CYS A 113 -7.73 11.54 -4.55
C CYS A 113 -7.96 11.01 -5.98
N ASP A 114 -6.88 10.87 -6.75
CA ASP A 114 -6.86 10.32 -8.10
C ASP A 114 -6.05 9.01 -8.15
N PHE A 115 -6.75 7.91 -8.46
CA PHE A 115 -6.14 6.59 -8.56
C PHE A 115 -5.29 6.40 -9.83
N LEU A 116 -5.25 7.38 -10.75
CA LEU A 116 -4.43 7.32 -11.96
C LEU A 116 -2.94 7.04 -11.68
N PHE A 117 -2.40 7.56 -10.58
CA PHE A 117 -1.01 7.35 -10.18
C PHE A 117 -0.83 6.31 -9.06
N HIS A 118 -1.89 5.57 -8.74
CA HIS A 118 -1.86 4.52 -7.72
C HIS A 118 -1.22 3.24 -8.25
N PHE A 119 0.11 3.23 -8.31
CA PHE A 119 0.87 2.11 -8.83
C PHE A 119 0.88 0.91 -7.88
N ARG A 120 0.57 -0.26 -8.44
CA ARG A 120 0.60 -1.54 -7.73
C ARG A 120 1.11 -2.64 -8.65
N GLN A 121 1.50 -3.76 -8.07
CA GLN A 121 2.00 -4.90 -8.84
C GLN A 121 1.43 -6.20 -8.28
N SER A 122 1.10 -7.13 -9.15
CA SER A 122 0.75 -8.50 -8.74
C SER A 122 1.47 -9.55 -9.55
N ILE A 123 1.61 -10.74 -8.97
CA ILE A 123 2.34 -11.85 -9.58
C ILE A 123 1.52 -13.14 -9.44
N ASN A 124 1.10 -13.71 -10.56
CA ASN A 124 0.40 -14.98 -10.59
C ASN A 124 1.30 -16.09 -11.17
N ASP A 125 0.72 -17.25 -11.49
CA ASP A 125 1.48 -18.39 -11.99
C ASP A 125 2.04 -18.19 -13.41
N SER A 126 1.61 -17.17 -14.15
CA SER A 126 1.96 -17.02 -15.58
C SER A 126 2.49 -15.64 -15.95
N THR A 127 2.16 -14.62 -15.16
CA THR A 127 2.41 -13.21 -15.48
C THR A 127 2.82 -12.41 -14.26
N PHE A 128 3.62 -11.39 -14.53
CA PHE A 128 3.83 -10.25 -13.65
C PHE A 128 2.96 -9.11 -14.16
N ILE A 129 2.12 -8.52 -13.31
CA ILE A 129 1.11 -7.55 -13.70
C ILE A 129 1.45 -6.21 -13.08
N ASP A 130 1.66 -5.18 -13.91
CA ASP A 130 1.72 -3.79 -13.46
C ASP A 130 0.31 -3.21 -13.48
N TRP A 131 -0.16 -2.71 -12.35
CA TRP A 131 -1.44 -2.00 -12.26
C TRP A 131 -1.15 -0.52 -12.37
N THR A 132 -1.44 0.03 -13.54
CA THR A 132 -1.19 1.44 -13.88
C THR A 132 -2.51 2.22 -13.91
N GLY A 133 -2.42 3.54 -14.09
CA GLY A 133 -3.60 4.37 -14.33
C GLY A 133 -4.39 4.00 -15.59
N GLU A 134 -3.74 3.32 -16.54
CA GLU A 134 -4.35 2.83 -17.79
C GLU A 134 -4.90 1.39 -17.66
N GLY A 135 -4.89 0.84 -16.44
CA GLY A 135 -5.29 -0.53 -16.14
C GLY A 135 -4.11 -1.51 -16.00
N PRO A 136 -4.40 -2.81 -15.76
CA PRO A 136 -3.41 -3.86 -15.62
C PRO A 136 -2.71 -4.20 -16.94
N GLU A 137 -1.38 -4.29 -16.89
CA GLU A 137 -0.52 -4.71 -17.99
C GLU A 137 0.20 -6.02 -17.64
N ALA A 138 -0.08 -7.08 -18.40
CA ALA A 138 0.58 -8.37 -18.27
C ALA A 138 1.98 -8.32 -18.89
N ASN A 139 2.96 -8.77 -18.10
CA ASN A 139 4.32 -9.05 -18.54
C ASN A 139 4.59 -10.55 -18.42
N LYS A 140 5.22 -11.13 -19.44
CA LYS A 140 5.73 -12.49 -19.39
C LYS A 140 6.89 -12.57 -18.40
N ILE A 141 6.83 -13.54 -17.50
CA ILE A 141 7.97 -13.94 -16.67
C ILE A 141 8.88 -14.85 -17.50
N ILE A 142 10.04 -14.34 -17.91
CA ILE A 142 11.05 -15.10 -18.67
C ILE A 142 11.85 -16.00 -17.74
N HIS A 143 12.26 -15.44 -16.60
CA HIS A 143 13.03 -16.14 -15.59
C HIS A 143 12.72 -15.56 -14.22
N GLN A 144 12.76 -16.39 -13.20
CA GLN A 144 12.68 -15.96 -11.81
C GLN A 144 13.56 -16.84 -10.93
N ARG A 145 14.24 -16.24 -9.96
CA ARG A 145 15.10 -16.95 -9.01
C ARG A 145 15.17 -16.25 -7.67
N LYS A 146 15.39 -17.04 -6.62
CA LYS A 146 15.77 -16.54 -5.30
C LYS A 146 17.29 -16.38 -5.28
N ILE A 147 17.78 -15.17 -5.03
CA ILE A 147 19.21 -14.87 -4.94
C ILE A 147 19.73 -15.23 -3.55
N ASP A 148 19.02 -14.76 -2.53
CA ASP A 148 19.32 -15.05 -1.12
C ASP A 148 18.02 -15.08 -0.29
N LYS A 149 18.12 -15.12 1.04
CA LYS A 149 16.96 -15.18 1.94
C LYS A 149 15.91 -14.08 1.68
N ASN A 150 16.36 -12.87 1.35
CA ASN A 150 15.56 -11.66 1.24
C ASN A 150 15.60 -11.02 -0.16
N THR A 151 16.38 -11.57 -1.10
CA THR A 151 16.53 -11.00 -2.44
C THR A 151 16.03 -11.97 -3.52
N TYR A 152 15.20 -11.45 -4.42
CA TYR A 152 14.61 -12.20 -5.52
C TYR A 152 14.81 -11.44 -6.82
N GLU A 153 14.96 -12.15 -7.92
CA GLU A 153 15.15 -11.53 -9.24
C GLU A 153 14.14 -12.12 -10.22
N MET A 154 13.57 -11.24 -11.06
CA MET A 154 12.71 -11.59 -12.18
C MET A 154 13.18 -10.90 -13.45
N LYS A 155 13.27 -11.68 -14.53
CA LYS A 155 13.40 -11.16 -15.89
C LYS A 155 12.05 -11.21 -16.56
N LEU A 156 11.61 -10.08 -17.10
CA LEU A 156 10.29 -9.85 -17.66
C LEU A 156 10.38 -9.36 -19.11
N SER A 157 9.32 -9.60 -19.87
CA SER A 157 9.12 -9.02 -21.20
C SER A 157 7.64 -8.67 -21.38
N GLY A 158 7.35 -7.47 -21.85
CA GLY A 158 5.99 -6.94 -21.98
C GLY A 158 5.87 -5.90 -23.08
N ILE A 159 4.69 -5.32 -23.20
CA ILE A 159 4.38 -4.29 -24.22
C ILE A 159 5.15 -2.98 -23.94
N SER A 160 5.26 -2.57 -22.67
CA SER A 160 6.01 -1.36 -22.31
C SER A 160 7.53 -1.57 -22.33
N TYR A 161 8.01 -2.79 -22.01
CA TYR A 161 9.44 -3.08 -21.91
C TYR A 161 9.78 -4.50 -22.41
N ALA A 162 10.54 -4.58 -23.50
CA ALA A 162 10.94 -5.86 -24.09
C ALA A 162 11.96 -6.63 -23.22
N ASP A 163 12.85 -5.92 -22.52
CA ASP A 163 13.79 -6.48 -21.55
C ASP A 163 13.76 -5.65 -20.26
N ARG A 164 13.11 -6.20 -19.23
CA ARG A 164 12.99 -5.60 -17.91
C ARG A 164 13.48 -6.59 -16.87
N LYS A 165 14.29 -6.10 -15.94
CA LYS A 165 14.71 -6.86 -14.75
C LYS A 165 14.20 -6.16 -13.50
N ILE A 166 13.57 -6.92 -12.62
CA ILE A 166 13.16 -6.48 -11.28
C ILE A 166 13.92 -7.30 -10.25
N THR A 167 14.60 -6.60 -9.34
CA THR A 167 15.17 -7.18 -8.12
C THR A 167 14.32 -6.73 -6.94
N ILE A 168 13.77 -7.69 -6.20
CA ILE A 168 12.93 -7.45 -5.03
C ILE A 168 13.76 -7.71 -3.78
N HIS A 169 14.00 -6.64 -3.01
CA HIS A 169 14.75 -6.67 -1.75
C HIS A 169 13.76 -6.56 -0.59
N ILE A 170 13.56 -7.64 0.17
CA ILE A 170 12.75 -7.61 1.38
C ILE A 170 13.54 -6.93 2.50
N ILE A 171 13.15 -5.71 2.87
CA ILE A 171 13.83 -4.87 3.86
C ILE A 171 13.21 -4.98 5.27
N ASP A 172 11.90 -5.22 5.36
CA ASP A 172 11.23 -5.54 6.63
C ASP A 172 10.28 -6.73 6.41
N PRO A 173 10.75 -7.98 6.61
CA PRO A 173 9.93 -9.16 6.39
C PRO A 173 8.78 -9.30 7.40
N LYS A 174 8.84 -8.62 8.55
CA LYS A 174 7.75 -8.66 9.55
C LYS A 174 6.57 -7.78 9.15
N LYS A 175 6.85 -6.69 8.43
CA LYS A 175 5.83 -5.78 7.88
C LYS A 175 5.52 -6.02 6.40
N GLY A 176 6.20 -6.98 5.77
CA GLY A 176 6.07 -7.25 4.34
C GLY A 176 6.55 -6.09 3.46
N ILE A 177 7.54 -5.31 3.90
CA ILE A 177 8.06 -4.15 3.15
C ILE A 177 9.27 -4.56 2.33
N ALA A 178 9.29 -4.09 1.08
CA ALA A 178 10.33 -4.36 0.12
C ALA A 178 10.71 -3.12 -0.70
N VAL A 179 11.92 -3.12 -1.23
CA VAL A 179 12.36 -2.21 -2.30
C VAL A 179 12.41 -3.00 -3.60
N PHE A 180 11.72 -2.51 -4.63
CA PHE A 180 11.75 -3.06 -5.97
C PHE A 180 12.72 -2.20 -6.80
N GLU A 181 13.87 -2.77 -7.14
CA GLU A 181 14.83 -2.17 -8.08
C GLU A 181 14.47 -2.65 -9.49
N GLN A 182 14.16 -1.73 -10.39
CA GLN A 182 13.84 -1.99 -11.78
C GLN A 182 14.90 -1.43 -12.72
N THR A 183 15.26 -2.21 -13.73
CA THR A 183 16.06 -1.77 -14.89
C THR A 183 15.33 -2.13 -16.17
N SER A 184 15.29 -1.20 -17.13
CA SER A 184 14.66 -1.39 -18.45
C SER A 184 15.52 -0.71 -19.51
N THR A 185 16.00 -1.45 -20.51
CA THR A 185 16.74 -0.97 -21.69
C THR A 185 17.68 0.23 -21.41
N GLY A 186 18.82 -0.04 -20.76
CA GLY A 186 19.83 0.98 -20.39
C GLY A 186 20.49 0.65 -19.04
N THR A 187 21.19 1.63 -18.46
CA THR A 187 21.81 1.53 -17.12
C THR A 187 20.97 2.14 -16.00
N ASP A 188 19.89 2.86 -16.34
CA ASP A 188 19.11 3.59 -15.36
C ASP A 188 18.26 2.66 -14.49
N LYS A 189 18.31 2.92 -13.19
CA LYS A 189 17.56 2.19 -12.17
C LYS A 189 16.38 3.03 -11.68
N LYS A 190 15.22 2.39 -11.58
CA LYS A 190 14.04 2.94 -10.89
C LYS A 190 13.79 2.14 -9.63
N TYR A 191 13.38 2.82 -8.57
CA TYR A 191 13.11 2.19 -7.29
C TYR A 191 11.67 2.44 -6.86
N TYR A 192 11.05 1.42 -6.28
CA TYR A 192 9.74 1.52 -5.66
C TYR A 192 9.81 0.96 -4.25
N LEU A 193 9.31 1.73 -3.28
CA LEU A 193 9.06 1.22 -1.94
C LEU A 193 7.69 0.55 -1.94
N MET A 194 7.63 -0.73 -1.63
CA MET A 194 6.43 -1.56 -1.76
C MET A 194 6.09 -2.23 -0.43
N ILE A 195 4.82 -2.48 -0.20
CA ILE A 195 4.30 -3.32 0.88
C ILE A 195 3.43 -4.43 0.32
N SER A 196 3.55 -5.62 0.90
CA SER A 196 2.63 -6.74 0.68
C SER A 196 1.20 -6.31 1.01
N ALA A 197 0.27 -6.50 0.08
CA ALA A 197 -1.14 -6.14 0.27
C ALA A 197 -1.77 -6.83 1.51
N PRO A 198 -1.53 -8.13 1.79
CA PRO A 198 -1.94 -8.75 3.06
C PRO A 198 -1.44 -8.04 4.32
N ASP A 199 -0.29 -7.38 4.25
CA ASP A 199 0.39 -6.74 5.40
C ASP A 199 0.21 -5.22 5.42
N ILE A 200 -0.62 -4.66 4.54
CA ILE A 200 -0.74 -3.21 4.32
C ILE A 200 -1.19 -2.43 5.57
N THR A 201 -1.94 -3.07 6.45
CA THR A 201 -2.43 -2.48 7.71
C THR A 201 -1.36 -2.40 8.80
N SER A 202 -0.15 -2.89 8.53
CA SER A 202 1.02 -2.77 9.42
C SER A 202 1.65 -1.37 9.42
N VAL A 203 1.29 -0.54 8.44
CA VAL A 203 1.64 0.89 8.38
C VAL A 203 0.36 1.74 8.45
N PRO A 204 0.42 2.97 8.97
CA PRO A 204 -0.69 3.92 8.86
C PRO A 204 -0.97 4.30 7.39
N ILE A 205 -2.17 4.81 7.13
CA ILE A 205 -2.57 5.29 5.79
C ILE A 205 -2.78 6.81 5.84
N ILE A 206 -2.26 7.51 4.84
CA ILE A 206 -2.65 8.89 4.57
C ILE A 206 -3.80 8.86 3.57
N VAL A 207 -4.86 9.60 3.86
CA VAL A 207 -6.09 9.65 3.06
C VAL A 207 -6.24 11.05 2.49
N ASN A 208 -6.36 11.15 1.18
CA ASN A 208 -6.70 12.38 0.47
C ASN A 208 -8.17 12.33 0.02
N VAL A 209 -9.05 13.02 0.75
CA VAL A 209 -10.50 13.02 0.51
C VAL A 209 -10.87 14.15 -0.45
N CYS A 210 -11.44 13.76 -1.59
CA CYS A 210 -11.93 14.67 -2.63
C CYS A 210 -13.28 14.17 -3.19
N PRO A 211 -14.41 14.44 -2.51
CA PRO A 211 -15.67 13.74 -2.75
C PRO A 211 -16.34 14.08 -4.10
N THR A 212 -16.11 15.28 -4.62
CA THR A 212 -16.89 15.86 -5.72
C THR A 212 -16.03 16.25 -6.92
N GLN A 213 -14.79 16.67 -6.68
CA GLN A 213 -13.84 17.02 -7.73
C GLN A 213 -12.41 16.64 -7.32
N LYS A 214 -11.56 16.34 -8.31
CA LYS A 214 -10.15 16.04 -8.07
C LYS A 214 -9.45 17.23 -7.42
N GLN A 215 -8.66 16.96 -6.39
CA GLN A 215 -7.88 17.93 -5.64
C GLN A 215 -6.40 17.60 -5.73
N MET A 216 -5.56 18.54 -5.30
CA MET A 216 -4.12 18.34 -5.29
C MET A 216 -3.72 17.15 -4.41
N GLU A 217 -2.80 16.33 -4.94
CA GLU A 217 -2.21 15.23 -4.19
C GLU A 217 -1.18 15.72 -3.16
N LEU A 218 -1.03 14.98 -2.07
CA LEU A 218 0.05 15.23 -1.11
C LEU A 218 1.41 15.01 -1.78
N LYS A 219 2.34 15.93 -1.55
CA LYS A 219 3.74 15.77 -1.96
C LYS A 219 4.48 14.92 -0.92
N PHE A 220 5.22 13.94 -1.40
CA PHE A 220 5.96 12.99 -0.58
C PHE A 220 7.47 13.19 -0.71
N GLU A 221 8.19 12.73 0.30
CA GLU A 221 9.65 12.61 0.26
C GLU A 221 10.04 11.45 -0.65
N ASP A 222 11.14 11.61 -1.38
CA ASP A 222 11.79 10.49 -2.05
C ASP A 222 12.55 9.65 -1.00
N PRO A 223 12.29 8.34 -0.88
CA PRO A 223 13.03 7.50 0.03
C PRO A 223 14.51 7.43 -0.34
N ASP A 224 15.38 7.42 0.68
CA ASP A 224 16.81 7.15 0.51
C ASP A 224 17.01 5.64 0.25
N PHE A 225 16.90 5.25 -1.02
CA PHE A 225 16.99 3.85 -1.42
C PHE A 225 18.37 3.24 -1.21
N GLU A 226 19.44 4.05 -1.23
CA GLU A 226 20.79 3.57 -0.92
C GLU A 226 20.81 3.11 0.54
N LYS A 227 20.39 3.97 1.47
CA LYS A 227 20.29 3.63 2.88
C LYS A 227 19.33 2.49 3.20
N LEU A 228 18.23 2.35 2.46
CA LEU A 228 17.28 1.25 2.65
C LEU A 228 17.82 -0.10 2.17
N LEU A 229 18.78 -0.08 1.24
CA LEU A 229 19.43 -1.28 0.69
C LEU A 229 20.76 -1.60 1.37
N GLU A 230 21.36 -0.64 2.08
CA GLU A 230 22.49 -0.86 2.99
C GLU A 230 22.10 -1.86 4.09
N LYS A 231 22.87 -2.94 4.20
CA LYS A 231 22.76 -3.96 5.24
C LYS A 231 24.00 -3.94 6.12
#